data_AF-A0AAN6K0W6-F1
#
_entry.id   AF-A0AAN6K0W6-F1
#
_cell.length_a   1.000
_cell.length_b   1.000
_cell.length_c   1.000
_cell.angle_alpha   90.00
_cell.angle_beta   90.00
_cell.angle_gamma   90.00
#
_symmetry.space_group_name_H-M   'P 1'
#
loop_
_entity.id
_entity.type
_entity.pdbx_description
1 polymer ?
#
loop_
_entity_poly.entity_id
_entity_poly.type
_entity_poly.pdbx_seq_one_letter_code
_entity_poly.pdbx_strand_id
1 'polypeptide(L)'
;KAKEFGEMLLKAFDTPNRLPITRWKPQKALMGNQEADPVVLVAEIGSLTMELTRLSQVTGDNKWYDAVARITRLFDKQQEKTHLPGMWPVVVNAKVAELTEDTFFSLGAMSDSLYEYFPKMHAMLGGLEPVYKKLYNGSMSTAIKNNLYRPMTPGNEDILMSGNVRATSQELARLDPQGQHLVCFAGGMFALGGKLFNEPAHVEIGKKLTDGCIWAYKALPLGIMPEVFNMVACDSRVSCEWDEDKWRREVKNRHAEKIDVDEMIKHLRLPKGFTDISDRRYILRPEAIESVFILYRITGEQYLQDAAWDMFVAITNATTTELANAAVSDVTFSAAELAQGTTGGTTQFDSMESFWMAETLK
;
A
#
# COMPACT_ATOMS: atom_id res chain seq x y z
N LYS A 1 30.45 -2.25 5.50
CA LYS A 1 29.06 -2.14 6.04
C LYS A 1 27.99 -2.72 5.12
N ALA A 2 27.53 -2.05 4.04
CA ALA A 2 26.45 -2.60 3.19
C ALA A 2 26.77 -4.00 2.62
N LYS A 3 27.99 -4.19 2.12
CA LYS A 3 28.49 -5.51 1.69
C LYS A 3 28.41 -6.56 2.80
N GLU A 4 28.94 -6.25 3.99
CA GLU A 4 28.93 -7.16 5.14
C GLU A 4 27.51 -7.56 5.55
N PHE A 5 26.59 -6.59 5.58
CA PHE A 5 25.18 -6.85 5.86
C PHE A 5 24.55 -7.73 4.77
N GLY A 6 24.86 -7.48 3.50
CA GLY A 6 24.43 -8.33 2.39
C GLY A 6 24.97 -9.76 2.47
N GLU A 7 26.22 -9.97 2.89
CA GLU A 7 26.77 -11.32 3.12
C GLU A 7 26.01 -12.05 4.23
N MET A 8 25.63 -11.33 5.29
CA MET A 8 24.80 -11.86 6.36
C MET A 8 23.41 -12.23 5.86
N LEU A 9 22.75 -11.33 5.10
CA LEU A 9 21.40 -11.57 4.58
C LEU A 9 21.31 -12.78 3.64
N LEU A 10 22.35 -13.04 2.84
CA LEU A 10 22.39 -14.23 1.98
C LEU A 10 22.31 -15.54 2.76
N LYS A 11 22.63 -15.56 4.05
CA LYS A 11 22.46 -16.74 4.90
C LYS A 11 20.99 -17.11 5.13
N ALA A 12 20.07 -16.16 5.00
CA ALA A 12 18.63 -16.44 5.05
C ALA A 12 18.14 -17.22 3.81
N PHE A 13 18.90 -17.17 2.70
CA PHE A 13 18.61 -17.90 1.45
C PHE A 13 19.25 -19.30 1.42
N ASP A 14 19.94 -19.71 2.49
CA ASP A 14 20.59 -21.03 2.55
C ASP A 14 19.59 -22.13 2.93
N THR A 15 18.54 -22.24 2.11
CA THR A 15 17.47 -23.22 2.16
C THR A 15 17.56 -24.15 0.94
N PRO A 16 16.97 -25.37 0.97
CA PRO A 16 17.03 -26.31 -0.15
C PRO A 16 16.55 -25.73 -1.50
N ASN A 17 15.54 -24.85 -1.46
CA ASN A 17 14.95 -24.22 -2.65
C ASN A 17 15.44 -22.78 -2.91
N ARG A 18 16.36 -22.28 -2.08
CA ARG A 18 16.94 -20.93 -2.16
C ARG A 18 15.95 -19.77 -1.99
N LEU A 19 14.75 -20.03 -1.46
CA LEU A 19 13.85 -18.97 -1.00
C LEU A 19 14.23 -18.53 0.41
N PRO A 20 14.10 -17.23 0.74
CA PRO A 20 14.59 -16.69 2.00
C PRO A 20 13.67 -17.05 3.17
N ILE A 21 14.25 -17.20 4.36
CA ILE A 21 13.54 -17.21 5.63
C ILE A 21 13.26 -15.75 6.02
N THR A 22 12.00 -15.33 6.06
CA THR A 22 11.66 -13.92 6.30
C THR A 22 11.67 -13.52 7.78
N ARG A 23 11.72 -14.50 8.68
CA ARG A 23 11.97 -14.33 10.13
C ARG A 23 13.24 -15.07 10.54
N TRP A 24 14.32 -14.79 9.84
CA TRP A 24 15.60 -15.48 10.02
C TRP A 24 16.21 -15.26 11.40
N LYS A 25 16.70 -16.34 12.03
CA LYS A 25 17.35 -16.32 13.34
C LYS A 25 18.79 -16.80 13.19
N PRO A 26 19.80 -15.91 13.21
CA PRO A 26 21.19 -16.27 12.98
C PRO A 26 21.70 -17.41 13.88
N GLN A 27 21.25 -17.47 15.13
CA GLN A 27 21.67 -18.50 16.09
C GLN A 27 21.18 -19.89 15.69
N LYS A 28 20.00 -19.99 15.06
CA LYS A 28 19.49 -21.27 14.55
C LYS A 28 20.25 -21.73 13.31
N ALA A 29 20.69 -20.80 12.47
CA ALA A 29 21.47 -21.12 11.27
C ALA A 29 22.81 -21.80 11.59
N LEU A 30 23.36 -21.57 12.79
CA LEU A 30 24.59 -22.24 13.26
C LEU A 30 24.38 -23.71 13.64
N MET A 31 23.13 -24.14 13.87
CA MET A 31 22.80 -25.44 14.47
C MET A 31 22.38 -26.50 13.44
N GLY A 32 22.23 -26.16 12.16
CA GLY A 32 21.90 -27.15 11.14
C GLY A 32 21.21 -26.57 9.91
N ASN A 33 20.56 -27.47 9.16
CA ASN A 33 19.87 -27.17 7.92
C ASN A 33 18.72 -26.17 8.15
N GLN A 34 18.52 -25.30 7.17
CA GLN A 34 17.48 -24.27 7.19
C GLN A 34 16.41 -24.56 6.14
N GLU A 35 15.16 -24.18 6.40
CA GLU A 35 14.05 -24.28 5.45
C GLU A 35 13.28 -22.97 5.45
N ALA A 36 12.78 -22.57 4.28
CA ALA A 36 11.90 -21.41 4.17
C ALA A 36 10.55 -21.67 4.87
N ASP A 37 9.87 -20.60 5.27
CA ASP A 37 8.61 -20.69 5.99
C ASP A 37 7.44 -21.04 5.04
N PRO A 38 6.45 -21.84 5.49
CA PRO A 38 5.28 -22.19 4.67
C PRO A 38 4.22 -21.07 4.60
N VAL A 39 4.35 -20.04 5.43
CA VAL A 39 3.44 -18.89 5.50
C VAL A 39 4.30 -17.63 5.48
N VAL A 40 4.34 -16.97 4.33
CA VAL A 40 5.17 -15.79 4.07
C VAL A 40 4.32 -14.72 3.40
N LEU A 41 4.53 -13.46 3.76
CA LEU A 41 3.89 -12.35 3.06
C LEU A 41 4.60 -12.10 1.73
N VAL A 42 3.83 -11.95 0.66
CA VAL A 42 4.39 -11.89 -0.69
C VAL A 42 5.33 -10.70 -0.89
N ALA A 43 5.06 -9.56 -0.24
CA ALA A 43 5.95 -8.41 -0.25
C ALA A 43 7.33 -8.73 0.36
N GLU A 44 7.44 -9.57 1.38
CA GLU A 44 8.72 -9.83 2.05
C GLU A 44 9.75 -10.50 1.14
N ILE A 45 9.30 -11.32 0.20
CA ILE A 45 10.16 -11.96 -0.80
C ILE A 45 10.22 -11.19 -2.12
N GLY A 46 9.22 -10.34 -2.40
CA GLY A 46 9.18 -9.44 -3.55
C GLY A 46 10.08 -8.21 -3.43
N SER A 47 10.27 -7.73 -2.19
CA SER A 47 10.84 -6.42 -1.89
C SER A 47 12.28 -6.50 -1.39
N LEU A 48 13.06 -7.38 -2.01
CA LEU A 48 14.52 -7.50 -1.83
C LEU A 48 15.28 -7.17 -3.11
N THR A 49 14.56 -7.11 -4.24
CA THR A 49 15.14 -7.14 -5.58
C THR A 49 15.99 -5.90 -5.86
N MET A 50 15.53 -4.72 -5.48
CA MET A 50 16.22 -3.45 -5.74
C MET A 50 17.55 -3.35 -5.00
N GLU A 51 17.55 -3.61 -3.69
CA GLU A 51 18.70 -3.43 -2.79
C GLU A 51 19.80 -4.45 -3.12
N LEU A 52 19.41 -5.71 -3.31
CA LEU A 52 20.34 -6.81 -3.59
C LEU A 52 20.90 -6.73 -5.03
N THR A 53 20.10 -6.27 -5.98
CA THR A 53 20.59 -5.95 -7.33
C THR A 53 21.58 -4.79 -7.28
N ARG A 54 21.24 -3.71 -6.56
CA ARG A 54 22.13 -2.55 -6.43
C ARG A 54 23.45 -2.92 -5.75
N LEU A 55 23.40 -3.79 -4.73
CA LEU A 55 24.61 -4.28 -4.07
C LEU A 55 25.52 -5.04 -5.04
N SER A 56 24.95 -5.84 -5.95
CA SER A 56 25.72 -6.52 -7.01
C SER A 56 26.36 -5.52 -7.97
N GLN A 57 25.59 -4.52 -8.44
CA GLN A 57 26.10 -3.48 -9.35
C GLN A 57 27.29 -2.71 -8.77
N VAL A 58 27.25 -2.34 -7.49
CA VAL A 58 28.31 -1.52 -6.87
C VAL A 58 29.54 -2.34 -6.45
N THR A 59 29.38 -3.66 -6.24
CA THR A 59 30.50 -4.53 -5.81
C THR A 59 31.13 -5.32 -6.95
N GLY A 60 30.41 -5.51 -8.06
CA GLY A 60 30.81 -6.38 -9.16
C GLY A 60 30.61 -7.88 -8.90
N ASP A 61 30.04 -8.27 -7.74
CA ASP A 61 29.76 -9.66 -7.39
C ASP A 61 28.25 -9.93 -7.53
N ASN A 62 27.89 -10.83 -8.45
CA ASN A 62 26.51 -11.06 -8.87
C ASN A 62 25.68 -11.92 -7.93
N LYS A 63 26.25 -12.44 -6.83
CA LYS A 63 25.53 -13.38 -5.95
C LYS A 63 24.24 -12.83 -5.35
N TRP A 64 24.16 -11.53 -5.06
CA TRP A 64 22.95 -10.91 -4.53
C TRP A 64 21.85 -10.78 -5.58
N TYR A 65 22.21 -10.38 -6.80
CA TYR A 65 21.31 -10.34 -7.94
C TYR A 65 20.79 -11.74 -8.27
N ASP A 66 21.68 -12.72 -8.33
CA ASP A 66 21.35 -14.11 -8.62
C ASP A 66 20.35 -14.70 -7.60
N ALA A 67 20.45 -14.32 -6.32
CA ALA A 67 19.51 -14.70 -5.28
C ALA A 67 18.08 -14.19 -5.55
N VAL A 68 17.91 -12.90 -5.83
CA VAL A 68 16.59 -12.29 -6.06
C VAL A 68 16.02 -12.60 -7.45
N ALA A 69 16.87 -12.73 -8.47
CA ALA A 69 16.45 -13.10 -9.83
C ALA A 69 15.77 -14.47 -9.86
N ARG A 70 16.16 -15.41 -8.98
CA ARG A 70 15.46 -16.70 -8.82
C ARG A 70 14.03 -16.52 -8.32
N ILE A 71 13.80 -15.61 -7.37
CA ILE A 71 12.46 -15.29 -6.88
C ILE A 71 11.63 -14.64 -7.99
N THR A 72 12.19 -13.69 -8.73
CA THR A 72 11.51 -13.05 -9.88
C THR A 72 11.08 -14.07 -10.93
N ARG A 73 11.92 -15.06 -11.25
CA ARG A 73 11.55 -16.16 -12.18
C ARG A 73 10.43 -17.03 -11.63
N LEU A 74 10.37 -17.23 -10.31
CA LEU A 74 9.28 -17.97 -9.68
C LEU A 74 7.95 -17.22 -9.81
N PHE A 75 7.95 -15.92 -9.53
CA PHE A 75 6.80 -15.04 -9.78
C PHE A 75 6.36 -15.15 -11.24
N ASP A 76 7.27 -14.93 -12.19
CA ASP A 76 6.98 -15.01 -13.63
C ASP A 76 6.36 -16.34 -14.07
N LYS A 77 6.83 -17.46 -13.51
CA LYS A 77 6.33 -18.81 -13.81
C LYS A 77 4.90 -19.06 -13.29
N GLN A 78 4.49 -18.35 -12.23
CA GLN A 78 3.23 -18.61 -11.51
C GLN A 78 2.19 -17.49 -11.63
N GLN A 79 2.53 -16.34 -12.23
CA GLN A 79 1.64 -15.18 -12.37
C GLN A 79 0.23 -15.52 -12.87
N GLU A 80 0.14 -16.39 -13.88
CA GLU A 80 -1.12 -16.77 -14.53
C GLU A 80 -1.82 -17.99 -13.91
N LYS A 81 -1.30 -18.49 -12.78
CA LYS A 81 -1.79 -19.73 -12.14
C LYS A 81 -2.50 -19.50 -10.82
N THR A 82 -2.50 -18.27 -10.34
CA THR A 82 -3.16 -17.90 -9.08
C THR A 82 -4.68 -17.90 -9.26
N HIS A 83 -5.42 -17.86 -8.16
CA HIS A 83 -6.89 -17.69 -8.21
C HIS A 83 -7.33 -16.35 -8.83
N LEU A 84 -6.41 -15.40 -9.02
CA LEU A 84 -6.64 -14.13 -9.70
C LEU A 84 -5.48 -13.86 -10.70
N PRO A 85 -5.51 -14.49 -11.89
CA PRO A 85 -4.39 -14.45 -12.85
C PRO A 85 -3.89 -13.03 -13.13
N GLY A 86 -2.58 -12.85 -13.06
CA GLY A 86 -1.89 -11.55 -13.14
C GLY A 86 -1.37 -11.05 -11.79
N MET A 87 -2.00 -11.44 -10.68
CA MET A 87 -1.63 -11.02 -9.32
C MET A 87 -1.29 -12.23 -8.43
N TRP A 88 -0.57 -11.97 -7.34
CA TRP A 88 -0.29 -12.95 -6.30
C TRP A 88 -1.08 -12.65 -5.04
N PRO A 89 -1.51 -13.69 -4.31
CA PRO A 89 -2.17 -13.48 -3.04
C PRO A 89 -1.17 -12.97 -2.00
N VAL A 90 -1.70 -12.34 -0.96
CA VAL A 90 -0.95 -11.72 0.13
C VAL A 90 -0.06 -12.72 0.86
N VAL A 91 -0.53 -13.95 1.05
CA VAL A 91 0.20 -15.04 1.73
C VAL A 91 0.60 -16.11 0.72
N VAL A 92 1.85 -16.56 0.79
CA VAL A 92 2.43 -17.56 -0.10
C VAL A 92 3.24 -18.60 0.68
N ASN A 93 3.52 -19.75 0.06
CA ASN A 93 4.29 -20.83 0.64
C ASN A 93 5.72 -20.88 0.06
N ALA A 94 6.64 -20.22 0.76
CA ALA A 94 8.04 -20.22 0.37
C ALA A 94 8.74 -21.56 0.64
N LYS A 95 8.25 -22.39 1.56
CA LYS A 95 8.83 -23.72 1.85
C LYS A 95 8.81 -24.65 0.63
N VAL A 96 7.70 -24.67 -0.10
CA VAL A 96 7.52 -25.54 -1.28
C VAL A 96 7.53 -24.77 -2.60
N ALA A 97 7.83 -23.48 -2.55
CA ALA A 97 7.85 -22.57 -3.70
C ALA A 97 6.49 -22.53 -4.45
N GLU A 98 5.40 -22.47 -3.68
CA GLU A 98 4.04 -22.35 -4.21
C GLU A 98 3.43 -21.00 -3.82
N LEU A 99 3.11 -20.18 -4.82
CA LEU A 99 2.65 -18.80 -4.65
C LEU A 99 1.19 -18.61 -5.11
N THR A 100 0.43 -19.69 -5.36
CA THR A 100 -0.88 -19.61 -6.04
C THR A 100 -2.12 -19.81 -5.16
N GLU A 101 -1.97 -20.45 -4.00
CA GLU A 101 -3.10 -21.13 -3.31
C GLU A 101 -3.99 -20.22 -2.44
N ASP A 102 -3.47 -19.10 -1.93
CA ASP A 102 -4.31 -18.19 -1.11
C ASP A 102 -5.26 -17.37 -2.01
N THR A 103 -6.34 -16.91 -1.42
CA THR A 103 -7.49 -16.28 -2.09
C THR A 103 -7.59 -14.78 -1.82
N PHE A 104 -6.72 -14.21 -0.97
CA PHE A 104 -6.74 -12.79 -0.62
C PHE A 104 -5.68 -12.01 -1.40
N PHE A 105 -6.12 -11.00 -2.18
CA PHE A 105 -5.29 -10.19 -3.06
C PHE A 105 -5.45 -8.70 -2.71
N SER A 106 -4.35 -7.96 -2.67
CA SER A 106 -4.36 -6.53 -2.41
C SER A 106 -3.25 -5.83 -3.21
N LEU A 107 -3.34 -4.51 -3.30
CA LEU A 107 -2.19 -3.64 -3.59
C LEU A 107 -1.67 -2.95 -2.33
N GLY A 108 -2.37 -3.06 -1.20
CA GLY A 108 -2.01 -2.45 0.07
C GLY A 108 -1.11 -3.35 0.90
N ALA A 109 -1.28 -3.24 2.24
CA ALA A 109 -0.42 -3.91 3.20
C ALA A 109 -0.09 -5.35 2.84
N MET A 110 1.18 -5.73 3.05
CA MET A 110 1.70 -7.09 2.90
C MET A 110 1.89 -7.55 1.44
N SER A 111 1.49 -6.73 0.47
CA SER A 111 1.63 -7.01 -0.97
C SER A 111 2.17 -5.84 -1.78
N ASP A 112 1.99 -4.62 -1.28
CA ASP A 112 2.43 -3.33 -1.81
C ASP A 112 3.72 -3.36 -2.65
N SER A 113 4.84 -3.52 -1.96
CA SER A 113 6.19 -3.27 -2.44
C SER A 113 6.68 -4.32 -3.45
N LEU A 114 6.02 -5.49 -3.52
CA LEU A 114 6.20 -6.43 -4.62
C LEU A 114 5.89 -5.76 -5.97
N TYR A 115 4.69 -5.17 -6.06
CA TYR A 115 4.21 -4.55 -7.29
C TYR A 115 4.97 -3.26 -7.58
N GLU A 116 5.30 -2.51 -6.54
CA GLU A 116 6.09 -1.29 -6.60
C GLU A 116 7.48 -1.51 -7.23
N TYR A 117 8.11 -2.64 -6.91
CA TYR A 117 9.47 -2.92 -7.36
C TYR A 117 9.54 -3.25 -8.85
N PHE A 118 8.46 -3.68 -9.50
CA PHE A 118 8.52 -4.00 -10.93
C PHE A 118 8.92 -2.81 -11.82
N PRO A 119 8.21 -1.65 -11.81
CA PRO A 119 8.64 -0.49 -12.59
C PRO A 119 9.98 0.06 -12.10
N LYS A 120 10.26 0.03 -10.79
CA LYS A 120 11.53 0.51 -10.22
C LYS A 120 12.72 -0.34 -10.69
N MET A 121 12.58 -1.67 -10.76
CA MET A 121 13.60 -2.58 -11.29
C MET A 121 13.83 -2.39 -12.78
N HIS A 122 12.77 -2.16 -13.55
CA HIS A 122 12.90 -1.81 -14.96
C HIS A 122 13.76 -0.55 -15.14
N ALA A 123 13.50 0.51 -14.36
CA ALA A 123 14.30 1.72 -14.37
C ALA A 123 15.76 1.47 -13.94
N MET A 124 15.97 0.75 -12.83
CA MET A 124 17.31 0.46 -12.29
C MET A 124 18.20 -0.32 -13.27
N LEU A 125 17.61 -1.23 -14.03
CA LEU A 125 18.32 -2.08 -15.00
C LEU A 125 18.33 -1.50 -16.42
N GLY A 126 17.87 -0.26 -16.60
CA GLY A 126 17.82 0.39 -17.91
C GLY A 126 16.95 -0.35 -18.93
N GLY A 127 15.93 -1.07 -18.46
CA GLY A 127 15.00 -1.83 -19.30
C GLY A 127 15.55 -3.09 -19.95
N LEU A 128 16.74 -3.56 -19.56
CA LEU A 128 17.40 -4.73 -20.15
C LEU A 128 16.76 -6.07 -19.74
N GLU A 129 16.01 -6.09 -18.63
CA GLU A 129 15.30 -7.28 -18.14
C GLU A 129 13.79 -7.16 -18.43
N PRO A 130 13.27 -7.83 -19.48
CA PRO A 130 11.88 -7.66 -19.93
C PRO A 130 10.84 -8.22 -18.94
N VAL A 131 11.26 -9.11 -18.04
CA VAL A 131 10.37 -9.75 -17.06
C VAL A 131 9.64 -8.72 -16.19
N TYR A 132 10.30 -7.64 -15.77
CA TYR A 132 9.67 -6.63 -14.91
C TYR A 132 8.53 -5.88 -15.59
N LYS A 133 8.66 -5.60 -16.89
CA LYS A 133 7.56 -5.01 -17.67
C LYS A 133 6.39 -5.99 -17.78
N LYS A 134 6.67 -7.28 -18.02
CA LYS A 134 5.65 -8.34 -18.08
C LYS A 134 4.90 -8.46 -16.75
N LEU A 135 5.63 -8.59 -15.64
CA LEU A 135 5.03 -8.72 -14.30
C LEU A 135 4.16 -7.52 -13.98
N TYR A 136 4.68 -6.30 -14.17
CA TYR A 136 3.90 -5.07 -13.97
C TYR A 136 2.63 -5.04 -14.84
N ASN A 137 2.75 -5.25 -16.15
CA ASN A 137 1.60 -5.17 -17.05
C ASN A 137 0.52 -6.20 -16.71
N GLY A 138 0.89 -7.45 -16.40
CA GLY A 138 -0.03 -8.49 -15.96
C GLY A 138 -0.75 -8.12 -14.67
N SER A 139 0.00 -7.70 -13.65
CA SER A 139 -0.56 -7.31 -12.36
C SER A 139 -1.47 -6.10 -12.45
N MET A 140 -1.03 -5.03 -13.13
CA MET A 140 -1.83 -3.81 -13.23
C MET A 140 -3.08 -4.02 -14.08
N SER A 141 -3.03 -4.82 -15.14
CA SER A 141 -4.22 -5.15 -15.93
C SER A 141 -5.29 -5.84 -15.08
N THR A 142 -4.88 -6.72 -14.17
CA THR A 142 -5.76 -7.43 -13.26
C THR A 142 -6.23 -6.54 -12.10
N ALA A 143 -5.34 -5.75 -11.50
CA ALA A 143 -5.68 -4.85 -10.40
C ALA A 143 -6.64 -3.73 -10.84
N ILE A 144 -6.42 -3.16 -12.04
CA ILE A 144 -7.34 -2.18 -12.64
C ILE A 144 -8.74 -2.76 -12.73
N LYS A 145 -8.90 -4.04 -13.06
CA LYS A 145 -10.23 -4.66 -13.17
C LYS A 145 -10.85 -4.94 -11.81
N ASN A 146 -10.08 -5.47 -10.86
CA ASN A 146 -10.65 -6.09 -9.66
C ASN A 146 -10.46 -5.28 -8.37
N ASN A 147 -9.33 -4.57 -8.22
CA ASN A 147 -9.00 -3.85 -6.98
C ASN A 147 -9.43 -2.39 -7.01
N LEU A 148 -9.37 -1.75 -8.18
CA LEU A 148 -9.67 -0.32 -8.27
C LEU A 148 -11.17 -0.07 -8.31
N TYR A 149 -11.63 0.97 -7.64
CA TYR A 149 -13.03 1.40 -7.68
C TYR A 149 -13.14 2.92 -7.56
N ARG A 150 -14.26 3.47 -8.02
CA ARG A 150 -14.61 4.86 -7.72
C ARG A 150 -15.38 4.87 -6.40
N PRO A 151 -14.92 5.58 -5.37
CA PRO A 151 -15.70 5.76 -4.15
C PRO A 151 -16.85 6.74 -4.39
N MET A 152 -17.97 6.55 -3.68
CA MET A 152 -19.09 7.49 -3.70
C MET A 152 -18.82 8.62 -2.70
N THR A 153 -18.62 9.81 -3.22
CA THR A 153 -18.27 11.00 -2.46
C THR A 153 -19.32 12.09 -2.65
N PRO A 154 -19.54 12.98 -1.67
CA PRO A 154 -20.58 14.02 -1.76
C PRO A 154 -20.41 15.00 -2.91
N GLY A 155 -19.16 15.24 -3.33
CA GLY A 155 -18.83 16.15 -4.43
C GLY A 155 -18.76 15.49 -5.80
N ASN A 156 -19.07 14.19 -5.91
CA ASN A 156 -18.94 13.39 -7.13
C ASN A 156 -17.55 13.46 -7.78
N GLU A 157 -16.51 13.58 -6.96
CA GLU A 157 -15.12 13.68 -7.38
C GLU A 157 -14.74 12.52 -8.34
N ASP A 158 -13.97 12.83 -9.38
CA ASP A 158 -13.46 11.85 -10.33
C ASP A 158 -12.15 11.24 -9.85
N ILE A 159 -12.25 10.46 -8.77
CA ILE A 159 -11.13 9.82 -8.08
C ILE A 159 -11.25 8.29 -8.13
N LEU A 160 -10.15 7.62 -7.84
CA LEU A 160 -10.10 6.17 -7.66
C LEU A 160 -9.53 5.82 -6.28
N MET A 161 -9.94 4.67 -5.77
CA MET A 161 -9.39 4.03 -4.58
C MET A 161 -9.04 2.58 -4.93
N SER A 162 -8.09 1.99 -4.19
CA SER A 162 -7.78 0.57 -4.28
C SER A 162 -8.35 -0.15 -3.06
N GLY A 163 -9.12 -1.20 -3.30
CA GLY A 163 -9.61 -2.12 -2.27
C GLY A 163 -8.90 -3.46 -2.28
N ASN A 164 -9.39 -4.35 -1.43
CA ASN A 164 -8.94 -5.74 -1.36
C ASN A 164 -9.84 -6.64 -2.20
N VAL A 165 -9.32 -7.78 -2.64
CA VAL A 165 -10.08 -8.76 -3.43
C VAL A 165 -9.99 -10.12 -2.78
N ARG A 166 -11.12 -10.81 -2.64
CA ARG A 166 -11.17 -12.25 -2.38
C ARG A 166 -11.57 -12.98 -3.65
N ALA A 167 -10.79 -13.98 -4.07
CA ALA A 167 -11.04 -14.75 -5.27
C ALA A 167 -10.63 -16.22 -5.08
N THR A 168 -11.55 -17.15 -5.34
CA THR A 168 -11.26 -18.59 -5.50
C THR A 168 -11.13 -18.99 -6.98
N SER A 169 -11.63 -18.13 -7.88
CA SER A 169 -11.37 -18.12 -9.32
C SER A 169 -11.58 -16.69 -9.82
N GLN A 170 -11.16 -16.40 -11.05
CA GLN A 170 -11.28 -15.07 -11.65
C GLN A 170 -12.74 -14.59 -11.70
N GLU A 171 -13.68 -15.49 -11.98
CA GLU A 171 -15.12 -15.21 -12.10
C GLU A 171 -15.80 -14.96 -10.74
N LEU A 172 -15.17 -15.42 -9.67
CA LEU A 172 -15.66 -15.30 -8.30
C LEU A 172 -14.92 -14.23 -7.50
N ALA A 173 -14.17 -13.36 -8.17
CA ALA A 173 -13.49 -12.23 -7.55
C ALA A 173 -14.49 -11.24 -6.94
N ARG A 174 -14.29 -10.89 -5.67
CA ARG A 174 -15.13 -9.94 -4.92
C ARG A 174 -14.27 -8.85 -4.31
N LEU A 175 -14.57 -7.61 -4.69
CA LEU A 175 -13.97 -6.41 -4.10
C LEU A 175 -14.56 -6.16 -2.70
N ASP A 176 -13.68 -5.96 -1.73
CA ASP A 176 -13.96 -5.25 -0.48
C ASP A 176 -13.37 -3.84 -0.58
N PRO A 177 -14.19 -2.77 -0.62
CA PRO A 177 -13.73 -1.39 -0.76
C PRO A 177 -13.17 -0.84 0.56
N GLN A 178 -12.23 -1.58 1.14
CA GLN A 178 -11.39 -1.16 2.26
C GLN A 178 -10.15 -0.44 1.72
N GLY A 179 -10.02 0.83 2.02
CA GLY A 179 -8.81 1.60 1.80
C GLY A 179 -7.85 1.50 3.00
N GLN A 180 -6.57 1.75 2.73
CA GLN A 180 -5.53 1.85 3.74
C GLN A 180 -4.63 3.03 3.42
N HIS A 181 -4.02 3.67 4.41
CA HIS A 181 -2.97 4.65 4.15
C HIS A 181 -1.85 4.02 3.32
N LEU A 182 -1.48 2.78 3.68
CA LEU A 182 -0.39 2.05 3.04
C LEU A 182 -0.61 1.77 1.54
N VAL A 183 -1.85 1.74 1.02
CA VAL A 183 -2.07 1.56 -0.43
C VAL A 183 -1.91 2.86 -1.22
N CYS A 184 -1.77 4.01 -0.56
CA CYS A 184 -1.69 5.30 -1.23
C CYS A 184 -0.45 5.49 -2.11
N PHE A 185 0.62 4.70 -1.93
CA PHE A 185 1.78 4.69 -2.84
C PHE A 185 1.41 4.24 -4.26
N ALA A 186 0.28 3.53 -4.42
CA ALA A 186 -0.15 2.98 -5.69
C ALA A 186 -0.34 4.06 -6.76
N GLY A 187 -0.75 5.28 -6.39
CA GLY A 187 -0.83 6.41 -7.31
C GLY A 187 0.52 6.72 -7.99
N GLY A 188 1.58 6.85 -7.18
CA GLY A 188 2.95 7.02 -7.64
C GLY A 188 3.45 5.82 -8.44
N MET A 189 3.15 4.59 -8.01
CA MET A 189 3.50 3.37 -8.75
C MET A 189 2.86 3.34 -10.16
N PHE A 190 1.57 3.64 -10.27
CA PHE A 190 0.87 3.71 -11.56
C PHE A 190 1.42 4.82 -12.45
N ALA A 191 1.65 6.02 -11.90
CA ALA A 191 2.20 7.14 -12.65
C ALA A 191 3.63 6.83 -13.17
N LEU A 192 4.50 6.31 -12.30
CA LEU A 192 5.86 5.93 -12.65
C LEU A 192 5.89 4.83 -13.71
N GLY A 193 5.12 3.75 -13.52
CA GLY A 193 5.03 2.67 -14.49
C GLY A 193 4.46 3.14 -15.83
N GLY A 194 3.42 3.98 -15.82
CA GLY A 194 2.87 4.59 -17.02
C GLY A 194 3.91 5.40 -17.80
N LYS A 195 4.74 6.18 -17.10
CA LYS A 195 5.81 6.94 -17.74
C LYS A 195 6.93 6.06 -18.29
N LEU A 196 7.40 5.08 -17.51
CA LEU A 196 8.50 4.19 -17.89
C LEU A 196 8.13 3.25 -19.05
N PHE A 197 6.90 2.77 -19.08
CA PHE A 197 6.43 1.81 -20.08
C PHE A 197 5.69 2.44 -21.26
N ASN A 198 5.57 3.78 -21.28
CA ASN A 198 4.86 4.56 -22.29
C ASN A 198 3.35 4.22 -22.37
N GLU A 199 2.71 4.10 -21.21
CA GLU A 199 1.28 3.81 -21.03
C GLU A 199 0.58 5.01 -20.37
N PRO A 200 0.12 6.02 -21.14
CA PRO A 200 -0.46 7.25 -20.57
C PRO A 200 -1.72 6.99 -19.74
N ALA A 201 -2.49 5.94 -20.05
CA ALA A 201 -3.66 5.55 -19.26
C ALA A 201 -3.29 5.22 -17.81
N HIS A 202 -2.11 4.66 -17.56
CA HIS A 202 -1.64 4.39 -16.19
C HIS A 202 -1.24 5.67 -15.46
N VAL A 203 -0.79 6.71 -16.16
CA VAL A 203 -0.54 8.02 -15.55
C VAL A 203 -1.84 8.65 -15.07
N GLU A 204 -2.89 8.58 -15.88
CA GLU A 204 -4.24 9.05 -15.49
C GLU A 204 -4.83 8.25 -14.33
N ILE A 205 -4.64 6.93 -14.31
CA ILE A 205 -5.04 6.10 -13.16
C ILE A 205 -4.26 6.50 -11.90
N GLY A 206 -2.94 6.70 -12.05
CA GLY A 206 -2.08 7.17 -10.97
C GLY A 206 -2.57 8.48 -10.39
N LYS A 207 -2.92 9.45 -11.25
CA LYS A 207 -3.52 10.73 -10.86
C LYS A 207 -4.79 10.55 -10.03
N LYS A 208 -5.75 9.75 -10.52
CA LYS A 208 -7.02 9.53 -9.81
C LYS A 208 -6.83 8.82 -8.47
N LEU A 209 -5.86 7.93 -8.35
CA LEU A 209 -5.51 7.28 -7.07
C LEU A 209 -4.85 8.26 -6.10
N THR A 210 -3.93 9.09 -6.57
CA THR A 210 -3.32 10.16 -5.78
C THR A 210 -4.36 11.16 -5.28
N ASP A 211 -5.24 11.63 -6.17
CA ASP A 211 -6.34 12.54 -5.82
C ASP A 211 -7.33 11.88 -4.86
N GLY A 212 -7.53 10.57 -4.96
CA GLY A 212 -8.30 9.79 -3.98
C GLY A 212 -7.72 9.89 -2.57
N CYS A 213 -6.41 9.65 -2.41
CA CYS A 213 -5.75 9.78 -1.12
C CYS A 213 -5.72 11.22 -0.60
N ILE A 214 -5.51 12.22 -1.48
CA ILE A 214 -5.64 13.65 -1.10
C ILE A 214 -7.07 13.94 -0.59
N TRP A 215 -8.09 13.42 -1.27
CA TRP A 215 -9.48 13.58 -0.86
C TRP A 215 -9.72 12.95 0.52
N ALA A 216 -9.20 11.74 0.77
CA ALA A 216 -9.33 11.08 2.06
C ALA A 216 -8.66 11.88 3.19
N TYR A 217 -7.50 12.49 2.94
CA TYR A 217 -6.87 13.44 3.87
C TYR A 217 -7.80 14.61 4.20
N LYS A 218 -8.35 15.26 3.16
CA LYS A 218 -9.23 16.44 3.31
C LYS A 218 -10.59 16.14 3.93
N ALA A 219 -11.07 14.90 3.82
CA ALA A 219 -12.37 14.51 4.35
C ALA A 219 -12.38 14.39 5.88
N LEU A 220 -11.21 14.30 6.53
CA LEU A 220 -11.10 14.15 7.98
C LEU A 220 -10.80 15.49 8.67
N PRO A 221 -11.27 15.71 9.91
CA PRO A 221 -11.14 17.01 10.60
C PRO A 221 -9.70 17.48 10.82
N LEU A 222 -8.74 16.57 11.01
CA LEU A 222 -7.32 16.94 11.15
C LEU A 222 -6.63 17.23 9.83
N GLY A 223 -7.28 16.98 8.68
CA GLY A 223 -6.60 16.99 7.39
C GLY A 223 -5.60 15.84 7.26
N ILE A 224 -5.84 14.71 7.93
CA ILE A 224 -5.00 13.50 7.90
C ILE A 224 -5.91 12.29 7.72
N MET A 225 -5.60 11.42 6.74
CA MET A 225 -6.39 10.21 6.53
C MET A 225 -6.06 9.13 7.58
N PRO A 226 -7.02 8.23 7.90
CA PRO A 226 -6.79 7.13 8.83
C PRO A 226 -5.97 5.98 8.20
N GLU A 227 -5.39 5.12 9.04
CA GLU A 227 -4.64 3.92 8.60
C GLU A 227 -5.52 2.93 7.81
N VAL A 228 -6.76 2.66 8.25
CA VAL A 228 -7.69 1.72 7.59
C VAL A 228 -9.11 2.23 7.66
N PHE A 229 -9.80 2.22 6.51
CA PHE A 229 -11.17 2.70 6.36
C PHE A 229 -11.92 1.93 5.27
N ASN A 230 -13.25 2.03 5.27
CA ASN A 230 -14.08 1.49 4.21
C ASN A 230 -14.96 2.58 3.62
N MET A 231 -15.18 2.52 2.31
CA MET A 231 -16.06 3.45 1.59
C MET A 231 -17.17 2.71 0.86
N VAL A 232 -18.16 3.47 0.39
CA VAL A 232 -19.13 2.96 -0.57
C VAL A 232 -18.49 2.95 -1.95
N ALA A 233 -18.43 1.78 -2.60
CA ALA A 233 -18.04 1.70 -3.99
C ALA A 233 -19.22 2.08 -4.91
N CYS A 234 -18.95 2.89 -5.93
CA CYS A 234 -19.90 3.15 -6.99
C CYS A 234 -20.04 1.91 -7.89
N ASP A 235 -21.22 1.73 -8.47
CA ASP A 235 -21.49 0.61 -9.38
C ASP A 235 -20.75 0.80 -10.72
N SER A 236 -20.42 2.04 -11.06
CA SER A 236 -19.62 2.43 -12.23
C SER A 236 -18.48 3.35 -11.81
N ARG A 237 -17.34 3.25 -12.53
CA ARG A 237 -16.22 4.19 -12.37
C ARG A 237 -16.41 5.49 -13.16
N VAL A 238 -17.39 5.54 -14.07
CA VAL A 238 -17.61 6.69 -14.95
C VAL A 238 -18.75 7.58 -14.43
N SER A 239 -19.87 6.97 -14.05
CA SER A 239 -21.00 7.67 -13.45
C SER A 239 -21.10 7.29 -11.98
N CYS A 240 -20.97 8.27 -11.10
CA CYS A 240 -21.23 8.09 -9.69
C CYS A 240 -21.83 9.37 -9.12
N GLU A 241 -23.12 9.31 -8.80
CA GLU A 241 -23.81 10.38 -8.09
C GLU A 241 -23.93 10.02 -6.62
N TRP A 242 -23.80 11.02 -5.76
CA TRP A 242 -24.02 10.90 -4.34
C TRP A 242 -25.44 10.42 -4.03
N ASP A 243 -25.53 9.29 -3.33
CA ASP A 243 -26.77 8.72 -2.81
C ASP A 243 -26.65 8.58 -1.29
N GLU A 244 -27.24 9.54 -0.57
CA GLU A 244 -27.19 9.60 0.89
C GLU A 244 -27.87 8.39 1.55
N ASP A 245 -28.94 7.88 0.94
CA ASP A 245 -29.69 6.73 1.45
C ASP A 245 -28.91 5.43 1.23
N LYS A 246 -28.24 5.27 0.08
CA LYS A 246 -27.32 4.16 -0.15
C LYS A 246 -26.15 4.21 0.83
N TRP A 247 -25.53 5.37 1.04
CA TRP A 247 -24.44 5.51 2.02
C TRP A 247 -24.88 5.11 3.44
N ARG A 248 -25.99 5.66 3.94
CA ARG A 248 -26.55 5.30 5.26
C ARG A 248 -26.83 3.81 5.39
N ARG A 249 -27.38 3.19 4.33
CA ARG A 249 -27.67 1.75 4.31
C ARG A 249 -26.41 0.91 4.37
N GLU A 250 -25.36 1.32 3.65
CA GLU A 250 -24.06 0.64 3.68
C GLU A 250 -23.34 0.81 5.02
N VAL A 251 -23.43 1.98 5.67
CA VAL A 251 -22.98 2.15 7.06
C VAL A 251 -23.66 1.10 7.94
N LYS A 252 -25.00 1.04 7.91
CA LYS A 252 -25.76 0.07 8.71
C LYS A 252 -25.44 -1.39 8.39
N ASN A 253 -25.18 -1.73 7.12
CA ASN A 253 -24.86 -3.10 6.72
C ASN A 253 -23.49 -3.58 7.23
N ARG A 254 -22.55 -2.67 7.48
CA ARG A 254 -21.21 -3.02 7.99
C ARG A 254 -21.16 -3.24 9.49
N HIS A 255 -22.09 -2.64 10.23
CA HIS A 255 -22.11 -2.66 11.69
C HIS A 255 -23.26 -3.54 12.18
N ALA A 256 -22.97 -4.48 13.08
CA ALA A 256 -23.97 -5.43 13.56
C ALA A 256 -24.91 -4.83 14.63
N GLU A 257 -24.54 -3.66 15.17
CA GLU A 257 -25.24 -2.95 16.22
C GLU A 257 -26.61 -2.45 15.74
N LYS A 258 -27.65 -2.70 16.55
CA LYS A 258 -29.02 -2.26 16.28
C LYS A 258 -29.31 -0.86 16.82
N ILE A 259 -28.40 0.08 16.60
CA ILE A 259 -28.63 1.49 16.92
C ILE A 259 -29.16 2.24 15.69
N ASP A 260 -29.69 3.44 15.92
CA ASP A 260 -30.07 4.32 14.82
C ASP A 260 -28.84 4.70 13.98
N VAL A 261 -29.01 4.84 12.66
CA VAL A 261 -27.89 5.09 11.74
C VAL A 261 -27.26 6.46 11.96
N ASP A 262 -28.03 7.47 12.37
CA ASP A 262 -27.50 8.80 12.67
C ASP A 262 -26.68 8.79 13.96
N GLU A 263 -27.15 8.05 14.96
CA GLU A 263 -26.39 7.82 16.20
C GLU A 263 -25.09 7.06 15.91
N MET A 264 -25.13 6.08 15.02
CA MET A 264 -23.96 5.31 14.59
C MET A 264 -22.93 6.19 13.86
N ILE A 265 -23.36 6.96 12.85
CA ILE A 265 -22.50 7.87 12.09
C ILE A 265 -21.82 8.87 13.04
N LYS A 266 -22.59 9.43 14.00
CA LYS A 266 -22.06 10.35 14.99
C LYS A 266 -21.07 9.68 15.96
N HIS A 267 -21.41 8.50 16.47
CA HIS A 267 -20.56 7.76 17.42
C HIS A 267 -19.23 7.34 16.78
N LEU A 268 -19.28 6.86 15.54
CA LEU A 268 -18.11 6.45 14.76
C LEU A 268 -17.35 7.62 14.13
N ARG A 269 -17.90 8.84 14.19
CA ARG A 269 -17.37 10.07 13.58
C ARG A 269 -17.06 9.89 12.10
N LEU A 270 -18.00 9.27 11.37
CA LEU A 270 -17.82 8.98 9.94
C LEU A 270 -18.08 10.23 9.09
N PRO A 271 -17.09 10.70 8.31
CA PRO A 271 -17.36 11.65 7.25
C PRO A 271 -18.24 11.01 6.17
N LYS A 272 -18.98 11.83 5.42
CA LYS A 272 -19.80 11.34 4.30
C LYS A 272 -18.94 10.60 3.28
N GLY A 273 -19.42 9.45 2.81
CA GLY A 273 -18.71 8.54 1.89
C GLY A 273 -17.97 7.40 2.59
N PHE A 274 -17.59 7.59 3.86
CA PHE A 274 -16.99 6.54 4.69
C PHE A 274 -18.07 5.71 5.36
N THR A 275 -17.91 4.39 5.31
CA THR A 275 -18.81 3.42 5.97
C THR A 275 -18.22 2.85 7.25
N ASP A 276 -16.89 2.88 7.38
CA ASP A 276 -16.18 2.47 8.58
C ASP A 276 -14.77 3.10 8.61
N ILE A 277 -14.21 3.26 9.82
CA ILE A 277 -12.80 3.62 10.06
C ILE A 277 -12.28 2.71 11.16
N SER A 278 -11.79 1.55 10.76
CA SER A 278 -11.38 0.46 11.67
C SER A 278 -10.02 0.71 12.32
N ASP A 279 -9.14 1.49 11.70
CA ASP A 279 -7.91 1.96 12.31
C ASP A 279 -7.76 3.47 12.11
N ARG A 280 -8.07 4.22 13.18
CA ARG A 280 -8.10 5.69 13.19
C ARG A 280 -6.73 6.33 13.41
N ARG A 281 -5.69 5.53 13.59
CA ARG A 281 -4.36 6.05 13.88
C ARG A 281 -3.78 6.76 12.65
N TYR A 282 -2.74 7.53 12.89
CA TYR A 282 -1.80 7.95 11.86
C TYR A 282 -0.38 7.82 12.42
N ILE A 283 0.42 6.93 11.82
CA ILE A 283 1.73 6.57 12.38
C ILE A 283 2.90 7.21 11.63
N LEU A 284 2.72 8.44 11.14
CA LEU A 284 3.74 9.24 10.44
C LEU A 284 4.09 8.71 9.04
N ARG A 285 3.18 7.97 8.41
CA ARG A 285 3.44 7.28 7.15
C ARG A 285 3.57 8.23 5.93
N PRO A 286 4.36 7.84 4.92
CA PRO A 286 4.65 8.68 3.76
C PRO A 286 3.79 8.41 2.52
N GLU A 287 3.04 7.30 2.44
CA GLU A 287 2.67 6.76 1.12
C GLU A 287 1.77 7.68 0.28
N ALA A 288 0.91 8.48 0.92
CA ALA A 288 0.11 9.48 0.24
C ALA A 288 0.96 10.64 -0.29
N ILE A 289 1.86 11.20 0.52
CA ILE A 289 2.73 12.32 0.10
C ILE A 289 3.79 11.86 -0.92
N GLU A 290 4.24 10.61 -0.87
CA GLU A 290 5.08 9.98 -1.90
C GLU A 290 4.39 10.03 -3.28
N SER A 291 3.12 9.59 -3.35
CA SER A 291 2.35 9.62 -4.58
C SER A 291 2.15 11.03 -5.12
N VAL A 292 1.89 12.00 -4.24
CA VAL A 292 1.79 13.42 -4.62
C VAL A 292 3.11 13.91 -5.21
N PHE A 293 4.23 13.61 -4.57
CA PHE A 293 5.57 13.96 -5.06
C PHE A 293 5.85 13.34 -6.44
N ILE A 294 5.71 12.01 -6.58
CA ILE A 294 5.99 11.31 -7.84
C ILE A 294 5.13 11.88 -8.97
N LEU A 295 3.84 12.07 -8.74
CA LEU A 295 2.93 12.59 -9.74
C LEU A 295 3.32 14.03 -10.14
N TYR A 296 3.65 14.89 -9.18
CA TYR A 296 4.15 16.24 -9.48
C TYR A 296 5.41 16.21 -10.35
N ARG A 297 6.36 15.31 -10.05
CA ARG A 297 7.58 15.16 -10.85
C ARG A 297 7.31 14.68 -12.27
N ILE A 298 6.21 13.98 -12.50
CA ILE A 298 5.81 13.46 -13.82
C ILE A 298 5.00 14.49 -14.62
N THR A 299 4.08 15.21 -13.99
CA THR A 299 3.10 16.07 -14.66
C THR A 299 3.41 17.57 -14.57
N GLY A 300 4.08 18.01 -13.51
CA GLY A 300 4.33 19.43 -13.21
C GLY A 300 3.10 20.22 -12.74
N GLU A 301 1.98 19.55 -12.46
CA GLU A 301 0.74 20.20 -12.04
C GLU A 301 0.86 20.82 -10.64
N GLN A 302 0.64 22.14 -10.55
CA GLN A 302 0.97 22.92 -9.35
C GLN A 302 0.11 22.59 -8.13
N TYR A 303 -1.15 22.18 -8.32
CA TYR A 303 -2.04 21.84 -7.21
C TYR A 303 -1.50 20.71 -6.33
N LEU A 304 -0.60 19.86 -6.86
CA LEU A 304 0.04 18.79 -6.11
C LEU A 304 1.03 19.34 -5.08
N GLN A 305 1.68 20.48 -5.36
CA GLN A 305 2.53 21.14 -4.36
C GLN A 305 1.68 21.77 -3.25
N ASP A 306 0.55 22.38 -3.62
CA ASP A 306 -0.40 22.93 -2.64
C ASP A 306 -0.96 21.79 -1.76
N ALA A 307 -1.36 20.66 -2.36
CA ALA A 307 -1.82 19.50 -1.62
C ALA A 307 -0.74 18.92 -0.70
N ALA A 308 0.51 18.80 -1.17
CA ALA A 308 1.62 18.35 -0.33
C ALA A 308 1.86 19.31 0.85
N TRP A 309 1.75 20.61 0.63
CA TRP A 309 1.90 21.62 1.68
C TRP A 309 0.78 21.55 2.71
N ASP A 310 -0.47 21.43 2.26
CA ASP A 310 -1.64 21.23 3.14
C ASP A 310 -1.46 19.98 4.02
N MET A 311 -1.05 18.86 3.42
CA MET A 311 -0.76 17.61 4.13
C MET A 311 0.36 17.79 5.15
N PHE A 312 1.48 18.41 4.76
CA PHE A 312 2.61 18.67 5.65
C PHE A 312 2.20 19.52 6.84
N VAL A 313 1.48 20.63 6.62
CA VAL A 313 1.00 21.52 7.70
C VAL A 313 0.05 20.76 8.64
N ALA A 314 -0.88 19.99 8.11
CA ALA A 314 -1.80 19.17 8.90
C ALA A 314 -1.04 18.15 9.77
N ILE A 315 -0.12 17.40 9.17
CA ILE A 315 0.72 16.42 9.85
C ILE A 315 1.57 17.09 10.94
N THR A 316 2.28 18.17 10.64
CA THR A 316 3.10 18.89 11.62
C THR A 316 2.26 19.40 12.78
N ASN A 317 1.10 19.99 12.51
CA ASN A 317 0.22 20.50 13.56
C ASN A 317 -0.30 19.39 14.49
N ALA A 318 -0.60 18.21 13.96
CA ALA A 318 -1.13 17.09 14.75
C ALA A 318 -0.05 16.29 15.49
N THR A 319 1.17 16.23 14.95
CA THR A 319 2.21 15.28 15.40
C THR A 319 3.34 15.93 16.18
N THR A 320 3.52 17.26 16.11
CA THR A 320 4.64 17.94 16.79
C THR A 320 4.59 17.75 18.31
N THR A 321 5.76 17.48 18.89
CA THR A 321 6.01 17.42 20.34
C THR A 321 7.07 18.46 20.72
N GLU A 322 7.44 18.52 21.99
CA GLU A 322 8.57 19.36 22.43
C GLU A 322 9.90 18.94 21.78
N LEU A 323 10.07 17.66 21.47
CA LEU A 323 11.33 17.09 21.02
C LEU A 323 11.37 16.76 19.51
N ALA A 324 10.25 16.35 18.93
CA ALA A 324 10.17 15.85 17.55
C ALA A 324 8.70 15.74 17.06
N ASN A 325 8.33 14.59 16.49
CA ASN A 325 6.99 14.24 16.07
C ASN A 325 6.57 12.89 16.65
N ALA A 326 5.27 12.68 16.82
CA ALA A 326 4.70 11.47 17.41
C ALA A 326 3.48 11.00 16.62
N ALA A 327 3.33 9.68 16.50
CA ALA A 327 2.13 9.08 15.90
C ALA A 327 0.85 9.50 16.64
N VAL A 328 -0.26 9.65 15.93
CA VAL A 328 -1.56 10.07 16.48
C VAL A 328 -2.50 8.86 16.60
N SER A 329 -3.26 8.78 17.67
CA SER A 329 -4.14 7.64 17.99
C SER A 329 -5.50 7.68 17.29
N ASP A 330 -6.02 8.87 16.99
CA ASP A 330 -7.32 9.03 16.35
C ASP A 330 -7.41 10.34 15.54
N VAL A 331 -7.41 10.23 14.21
CA VAL A 331 -7.52 11.37 13.28
C VAL A 331 -8.94 11.89 13.04
N THR A 332 -9.95 11.25 13.66
CA THR A 332 -11.36 11.62 13.51
C THR A 332 -11.80 12.74 14.46
N PHE A 333 -10.95 13.13 15.42
CA PHE A 333 -11.16 14.30 16.26
C PHE A 333 -10.66 15.56 15.57
N SER A 334 -11.28 16.70 15.85
CA SER A 334 -10.76 18.01 15.49
C SER A 334 -9.58 18.42 16.39
N ALA A 335 -8.74 19.34 15.90
CA ALA A 335 -7.62 19.88 16.69
C ALA A 335 -8.09 20.49 18.03
N ALA A 336 -9.28 21.08 18.07
CA ALA A 336 -9.87 21.64 19.28
C ALA A 336 -10.25 20.55 20.31
N GLU A 337 -10.80 19.42 19.85
CA GLU A 337 -11.14 18.29 20.71
C GLU A 337 -9.88 17.61 21.26
N LEU A 338 -8.82 17.49 20.47
CA LEU A 338 -7.53 16.98 20.94
C LEU A 338 -6.91 17.91 22.01
N ALA A 339 -6.98 19.23 21.80
CA ALA A 339 -6.42 20.22 22.72
C ALA A 339 -7.15 20.29 24.08
N GLN A 340 -8.42 19.90 24.14
CA GLN A 340 -9.23 19.92 25.36
C GLN A 340 -8.96 18.73 26.30
N GLY A 341 -8.11 17.77 25.91
CA GLY A 341 -7.69 16.66 26.78
C GLY A 341 -8.83 15.70 27.17
N THR A 342 -9.97 15.77 26.49
CA THR A 342 -11.25 15.13 26.89
C THR A 342 -11.28 13.60 26.77
N THR A 343 -10.16 12.94 26.47
CA THR A 343 -10.06 11.48 26.38
C THR A 343 -8.94 10.86 27.25
N GLY A 344 -8.48 11.55 28.30
CA GLY A 344 -7.74 10.90 29.40
C GLY A 344 -6.32 10.42 29.08
N GLY A 345 -5.67 10.94 28.03
CA GLY A 345 -4.29 10.64 27.68
C GLY A 345 -3.86 11.41 26.44
N THR A 346 -2.56 11.57 26.23
CA THR A 346 -2.02 12.16 25.00
C THR A 346 -2.61 11.44 23.79
N THR A 347 -3.17 12.21 22.86
CA THR A 347 -3.63 11.70 21.55
C THR A 347 -2.47 11.29 20.65
N GLN A 348 -1.25 11.55 21.12
CA GLN A 348 0.01 11.12 20.55
C GLN A 348 0.54 9.88 21.29
N PHE A 349 1.00 8.88 20.53
CA PHE A 349 1.78 7.76 21.03
C PHE A 349 3.23 8.18 21.28
N ASP A 350 3.87 7.58 22.28
CA ASP A 350 5.32 7.72 22.48
C ASP A 350 6.10 6.86 21.47
N SER A 351 5.94 7.17 20.18
CA SER A 351 6.63 6.50 19.07
C SER A 351 6.82 7.46 17.90
N MET A 352 8.04 7.44 17.35
CA MET A 352 8.42 8.09 16.10
C MET A 352 9.15 7.08 15.24
N GLU A 353 8.48 6.58 14.21
CA GLU A 353 9.04 5.58 13.32
C GLU A 353 10.17 6.14 12.46
N SER A 354 11.18 5.32 12.17
CA SER A 354 12.35 5.77 11.41
C SER A 354 12.02 6.30 10.00
N PHE A 355 10.92 5.84 9.41
CA PHE A 355 10.42 6.31 8.11
C PHE A 355 9.88 7.74 8.14
N TRP A 356 9.64 8.33 9.31
CA TRP A 356 9.34 9.77 9.40
C TRP A 356 10.47 10.60 8.78
N MET A 357 11.71 10.32 9.19
CA MET A 357 12.89 11.00 8.64
C MET A 357 13.31 10.43 7.30
N ALA A 358 13.18 9.11 7.11
CA ALA A 358 13.66 8.48 5.90
C ALA A 358 12.72 8.68 4.71
N GLU A 359 11.44 8.97 4.90
CA GLU A 359 10.45 9.01 3.81
C GLU A 359 9.56 10.25 3.91
N THR A 360 8.84 10.45 5.01
CA THR A 360 7.81 11.49 5.09
C THR A 360 8.37 12.92 4.98
N LEU A 361 9.57 13.16 5.51
CA LEU A 361 10.24 14.47 5.41
C LEU A 361 11.10 14.65 4.14
N LYS A 362 11.35 13.58 3.36
CA LYS A 362 12.18 13.65 2.16
C LYS A 362 11.35 14.07 0.96
#